data_AF-A0A1S9C6K1-F1
#
_entry.id   AF-A0A1S9C6K1-F1
#
_cell.length_a   1.000
_cell.length_b   1.000
_cell.length_c   1.000
_cell.angle_alpha   90.00
_cell.angle_beta   90.00
_cell.angle_gamma   90.00
#
_symmetry.space_group_name_H-M   'P 1'
#
loop_
_entity.id
_entity.type
_entity.pdbx_description
1 polymer ?
#
loop_
_entity_poly.entity_id
_entity_poly.type
_entity_poly.pdbx_seq_one_letter_code
_entity_poly.pdbx_strand_id
1 'polypeptide(L)'
;MVFVRFIFYSNFKNIFEFVAKAISLRKSMKWFGSDISPVWHGTKLNSPDWSFESRILAWSIQEGNFTVYFVANNYSEELSFEIFIPRNRWEVYISSDEGSFTYNSYIAKPFSFTVLIDRF
;
A
#
# COMPACT_ATOMS: atom_id res chain seq x y z
N MET A 1 -20.24 25.61 18.86
CA MET A 1 -18.95 25.12 18.30
C MET A 1 -18.96 23.60 18.02
N VAL A 2 -20.11 23.01 17.63
CA VAL A 2 -20.21 21.58 17.27
C VAL A 2 -20.47 21.40 15.76
N PHE A 3 -21.19 22.35 15.15
CA PHE A 3 -21.52 22.37 13.72
C PHE A 3 -20.31 22.44 12.78
N VAL A 4 -19.31 23.27 13.10
CA VAL A 4 -18.08 23.42 12.29
C VAL A 4 -17.27 22.13 12.25
N ARG A 5 -17.26 21.35 13.34
CA ARG A 5 -16.58 20.04 13.41
C ARG A 5 -17.24 18.99 12.54
N PHE A 6 -18.58 18.99 12.44
CA PHE A 6 -19.31 18.05 11.58
C PHE A 6 -19.13 18.36 10.09
N ILE A 7 -19.15 19.63 9.70
CA ILE A 7 -18.91 20.06 8.30
C ILE A 7 -17.45 19.75 7.89
N PHE A 8 -16.50 19.96 8.80
CA PHE A 8 -15.10 19.61 8.55
C PHE A 8 -14.94 18.09 8.36
N TYR A 9 -15.60 17.30 9.20
CA TYR A 9 -15.56 15.84 9.07
C TYR A 9 -16.18 15.34 7.74
N SER A 10 -17.30 15.92 7.29
CA SER A 10 -17.90 15.53 6.00
C SER A 10 -17.01 15.86 4.80
N ASN A 11 -16.30 16.99 4.84
CA ASN A 11 -15.44 17.44 3.74
C ASN A 11 -14.12 16.66 3.65
N PHE A 12 -13.66 16.05 4.75
CA PHE A 12 -12.39 15.31 4.82
C PHE A 12 -12.57 13.84 5.21
N LYS A 13 -13.77 13.30 4.99
CA LYS A 13 -14.12 11.93 5.35
C LYS A 13 -13.14 10.91 4.76
N ASN A 14 -12.75 11.08 3.50
CA ASN A 14 -11.78 10.22 2.82
C ASN A 14 -10.39 10.24 3.48
N ILE A 15 -9.90 11.42 3.86
CA ILE A 15 -8.62 11.57 4.59
C ILE A 15 -8.72 10.90 5.96
N PHE A 16 -9.84 11.10 6.66
CA PHE A 16 -10.07 10.47 7.96
C PHE A 16 -10.09 8.94 7.86
N GLU A 17 -10.81 8.38 6.88
CA GLU A 17 -10.87 6.94 6.63
C GLU A 17 -9.50 6.37 6.24
N PHE A 18 -8.73 7.07 5.41
CA PHE A 18 -7.36 6.70 5.05
C PHE A 18 -6.49 6.62 6.31
N VAL A 19 -6.46 7.68 7.13
CA VAL A 19 -5.63 7.75 8.34
C VAL A 19 -6.08 6.72 9.37
N ALA A 20 -7.38 6.52 9.56
CA ALA A 20 -7.92 5.53 10.49
C ALA A 20 -7.51 4.11 10.08
N LYS A 21 -7.60 3.77 8.79
CA LYS A 21 -7.11 2.48 8.27
C LYS A 21 -5.59 2.33 8.43
N ALA A 22 -4.81 3.39 8.17
CA ALA A 22 -3.35 3.35 8.35
C ALA A 22 -2.97 3.09 9.82
N ILE A 23 -3.64 3.75 10.76
CA ILE A 23 -3.46 3.51 12.21
C ILE A 23 -3.86 2.08 12.57
N SER A 24 -4.96 1.58 12.01
CA SER A 24 -5.43 0.21 12.23
C SER A 24 -4.39 -0.81 11.78
N LEU A 25 -3.86 -0.68 10.55
CA LEU A 25 -2.79 -1.52 10.02
C LEU A 25 -1.53 -1.45 10.88
N ARG A 26 -1.14 -0.23 11.29
CA ARG A 26 0.01 -0.03 12.16
C ARG A 26 -0.14 -0.80 13.48
N LYS A 27 -1.35 -0.92 14.01
CA LYS A 27 -1.63 -1.63 15.26
C LYS A 27 -1.81 -3.14 15.08
N SER A 28 -2.19 -3.60 13.89
CA SER A 28 -2.49 -5.02 13.64
C SER A 28 -1.25 -5.88 13.36
N MET A 29 -0.10 -5.25 13.11
CA MET A 29 1.12 -5.94 12.70
C MET A 29 2.27 -5.75 13.68
N LYS A 30 3.15 -6.75 13.76
CA LYS A 30 4.46 -6.64 14.41
C LYS A 30 5.49 -6.08 13.44
N TRP A 31 5.56 -4.76 13.33
CA TRP A 31 6.50 -4.07 12.42
C TRP A 31 7.96 -4.22 12.77
N PHE A 32 8.25 -4.59 14.02
CA PHE A 32 9.61 -4.66 14.55
C PHE A 32 9.81 -6.01 15.24
N GLY A 33 10.73 -6.81 14.72
CA GLY A 33 11.14 -8.09 15.27
C GLY A 33 12.32 -8.65 14.46
N SER A 34 13.15 -9.50 15.07
CA SER A 34 14.31 -10.10 14.39
C SER A 34 13.95 -10.90 13.14
N ASP A 35 12.72 -11.44 13.11
CA ASP A 35 12.29 -12.39 12.09
C ASP A 35 11.34 -11.75 11.06
N ILE A 36 11.01 -10.46 11.22
CA ILE A 36 10.09 -9.73 10.34
C ILE A 36 10.90 -8.65 9.64
N SER A 37 11.41 -8.99 8.45
CA SER A 37 12.12 -8.05 7.59
C SER A 37 11.29 -7.78 6.34
N PRO A 38 11.12 -6.50 5.93
CA PRO A 38 10.48 -6.20 4.67
C PRO A 38 11.31 -6.75 3.51
N VAL A 39 10.65 -7.35 2.54
CA VAL A 39 11.27 -7.69 1.26
C VAL A 39 11.05 -6.52 0.31
N TRP A 40 12.15 -5.94 -0.19
CA TRP A 40 12.10 -4.75 -1.06
C TRP A 40 11.97 -5.13 -2.53
N HIS A 41 11.23 -4.32 -3.28
CA HIS A 41 10.92 -4.52 -4.68
C HIS A 41 10.90 -3.17 -5.43
N GLY A 42 10.95 -3.24 -6.76
CA GLY A 42 10.66 -2.12 -7.65
C GLY A 42 9.34 -2.39 -8.37
N THR A 43 9.26 -2.02 -9.65
CA THR A 43 8.18 -2.50 -10.53
C THR A 43 8.25 -4.02 -10.76
N LYS A 44 9.43 -4.62 -10.58
CA LYS A 44 9.63 -6.08 -10.60
C LYS A 44 9.90 -6.62 -9.20
N LEU A 45 9.46 -7.86 -8.95
CA LEU A 45 9.69 -8.52 -7.68
C LEU A 45 11.20 -8.66 -7.41
N ASN A 46 11.58 -8.43 -6.15
CA ASN A 46 12.95 -8.53 -5.63
C ASN A 46 14.00 -7.70 -6.39
N SER A 47 13.56 -6.70 -7.15
CA SER A 47 14.43 -5.82 -7.96
C SER A 47 14.20 -4.35 -7.60
N PRO A 48 14.50 -3.92 -6.35
CA PRO A 48 14.35 -2.54 -5.95
C PRO A 48 15.29 -1.61 -6.71
N ASP A 49 14.83 -0.38 -6.94
CA ASP A 49 15.67 0.69 -7.49
C ASP A 49 16.19 1.59 -6.36
N TRP A 50 17.46 1.43 -6.02
CA TRP A 50 18.18 2.23 -5.03
C TRP A 50 18.99 3.37 -5.64
N SER A 51 18.80 3.66 -6.94
CA SER A 51 19.46 4.81 -7.56
C SER A 51 18.97 6.11 -6.92
N PHE A 52 19.82 7.13 -6.96
CA PHE A 52 19.51 8.44 -6.39
C PHE A 52 18.24 9.07 -7.01
N GLU A 53 17.96 8.76 -8.27
CA GLU A 53 16.82 9.31 -9.03
C GLU A 53 15.56 8.45 -8.93
N SER A 54 15.58 7.37 -8.13
CA SER A 54 14.45 6.48 -7.98
C SER A 54 13.22 7.23 -7.46
N ARG A 55 12.09 7.02 -8.13
CA ARG A 55 10.77 7.56 -7.75
C ARG A 55 9.76 6.45 -7.45
N ILE A 56 10.25 5.23 -7.23
CA ILE A 56 9.41 4.07 -6.93
C ILE A 56 9.94 3.32 -5.74
N LEU A 57 9.02 2.71 -5.01
CA LEU A 57 9.37 1.70 -4.04
C LEU A 57 8.17 0.77 -3.83
N ALA A 58 8.43 -0.52 -3.81
CA ALA A 58 7.48 -1.49 -3.32
C ALA A 58 8.14 -2.37 -2.27
N TRP A 59 7.35 -2.88 -1.34
CA TRP A 59 7.85 -3.83 -0.35
C TRP A 59 6.73 -4.72 0.16
N SER A 60 7.09 -5.89 0.65
CA SER A 60 6.15 -6.81 1.26
C SER A 60 6.57 -7.23 2.65
N ILE A 61 5.58 -7.48 3.49
CA ILE A 61 5.74 -8.03 4.83
C ILE A 61 4.79 -9.21 4.94
N GLN A 62 5.34 -10.38 5.25
CA GLN A 62 4.56 -11.57 5.55
C GLN A 62 4.46 -11.75 7.06
N GLU A 63 3.25 -11.84 7.59
CA GLU A 63 3.00 -12.04 9.02
C GLU A 63 1.93 -13.11 9.21
N GLY A 64 2.38 -14.34 9.54
CA GLY A 64 1.49 -15.47 9.78
C GLY A 64 0.56 -15.76 8.60
N ASN A 65 -0.69 -15.32 8.76
CA ASN A 65 -1.84 -15.64 7.91
C ASN A 65 -2.23 -14.48 6.97
N PHE A 66 -1.38 -13.49 6.82
CA PHE A 66 -1.59 -12.47 5.80
C PHE A 66 -0.26 -11.94 5.26
N THR A 67 -0.32 -11.45 4.03
CA THR A 67 0.76 -10.73 3.38
C THR A 67 0.29 -9.32 3.08
N VAL A 68 1.10 -8.33 3.44
CA VAL A 68 0.88 -6.93 3.11
C VAL A 68 1.88 -6.51 2.05
N TYR A 69 1.42 -5.90 0.98
CA TYR A 69 2.25 -5.39 -0.12
C TYR A 69 2.01 -3.90 -0.28
N PHE A 70 3.08 -3.12 -0.26
CA PHE A 70 3.05 -1.67 -0.34
C PHE A 70 3.57 -1.24 -1.71
N VAL A 71 2.91 -0.24 -2.29
CA VAL A 71 3.26 0.32 -3.59
C VAL A 71 3.32 1.84 -3.45
N ALA A 72 4.46 2.42 -3.77
CA ALA A 72 4.66 3.87 -3.87
C ALA A 72 5.12 4.19 -5.30
N ASN A 73 4.29 4.93 -6.03
CA ASN A 73 4.59 5.46 -7.34
C ASN A 73 4.67 6.99 -7.26
N ASN A 74 5.88 7.55 -7.39
CA ASN A 74 6.10 8.98 -7.44
C ASN A 74 6.48 9.47 -8.85
N TYR A 75 6.24 8.66 -9.89
CA TYR A 75 6.23 9.11 -11.28
C TYR A 75 4.90 9.77 -11.63
N SER A 76 4.93 10.55 -12.71
CA SER A 76 3.76 11.18 -13.34
C SER A 76 2.93 10.23 -14.19
N GLU A 77 3.46 9.02 -14.44
CA GLU A 77 2.88 7.98 -15.26
C GLU A 77 2.33 6.83 -14.39
N GLU A 78 1.36 6.09 -14.95
CA GLU A 78 0.94 4.82 -14.36
C GLU A 78 2.06 3.79 -14.48
N LEU A 79 2.30 3.04 -13.42
CA LEU A 79 3.32 1.99 -13.39
C LEU A 79 2.72 0.66 -12.96
N SER A 80 3.12 -0.40 -13.66
CA SER A 80 2.76 -1.78 -13.32
C SER A 80 3.78 -2.36 -12.35
N PHE A 81 3.34 -2.72 -11.16
CA PHE A 81 4.13 -3.38 -10.14
C PHE A 81 3.77 -4.86 -10.11
N GLU A 82 4.73 -5.73 -10.39
CA GLU A 82 4.56 -7.17 -10.18
C GLU A 82 4.21 -7.45 -8.70
N ILE A 83 3.23 -8.31 -8.50
CA ILE A 83 2.80 -8.80 -7.19
C ILE A 83 2.88 -10.32 -7.17
N PHE A 84 3.07 -10.91 -5.99
CA PHE A 84 3.04 -12.36 -5.85
C PHE A 84 1.68 -12.93 -6.25
N ILE A 85 1.65 -14.18 -6.70
CA ILE A 85 0.40 -14.92 -6.80
C ILE A 85 -0.20 -15.01 -5.38
N PRO A 86 -1.40 -14.47 -5.14
CA PRO A 86 -1.99 -14.46 -3.80
C PRO A 86 -2.34 -15.90 -3.39
N ARG A 87 -2.29 -16.19 -2.10
CA ARG A 87 -2.78 -17.46 -1.55
C ARG A 87 -4.31 -17.50 -1.55
N ASN A 88 -4.96 -16.35 -1.38
CA ASN A 88 -6.40 -16.21 -1.49
C ASN A 88 -6.77 -15.16 -2.55
N ARG A 89 -6.61 -13.87 -2.23
CA ARG A 89 -6.80 -12.76 -3.18
C ARG A 89 -6.16 -11.47 -2.66
N TRP A 90 -5.66 -10.66 -3.58
CA TRP A 90 -5.27 -9.29 -3.24
C TRP A 90 -6.50 -8.39 -3.12
N GLU A 91 -6.51 -7.58 -2.06
CA GLU A 91 -7.49 -6.51 -1.84
C GLU A 91 -6.76 -5.18 -1.65
N VAL A 92 -7.31 -4.09 -2.20
CA VAL A 92 -6.85 -2.74 -1.85
C VAL A 92 -7.32 -2.43 -0.43
N TYR A 93 -6.37 -2.34 0.51
CA TYR A 93 -6.68 -2.01 1.90
C TYR A 93 -6.79 -0.49 2.08
N ILE A 94 -5.77 0.23 1.61
CA ILE A 94 -5.63 1.70 1.65
C ILE A 94 -5.12 2.14 0.28
N SER A 95 -5.68 3.21 -0.28
CA SER A 95 -5.08 3.89 -1.43
C SER A 95 -5.27 5.41 -1.34
N SER A 96 -4.28 6.17 -1.80
CA SER A 96 -4.43 7.62 -2.03
C SER A 96 -5.15 7.90 -3.36
N ASP A 97 -4.93 7.05 -4.36
CA ASP A 97 -5.65 7.00 -5.63
C ASP A 97 -5.72 5.55 -6.09
N GLU A 98 -6.91 5.03 -6.37
CA GLU A 98 -7.11 3.59 -6.57
C GLU A 98 -6.66 3.17 -7.99
N GLY A 99 -5.75 2.21 -8.01
CA GLY A 99 -5.26 1.56 -9.22
C GLY A 99 -6.14 0.39 -9.64
N SER A 100 -5.55 -0.54 -10.39
CA SER A 100 -6.26 -1.75 -10.81
C SER A 100 -5.36 -2.98 -10.77
N PHE A 101 -5.98 -4.14 -10.58
CA PHE A 101 -5.29 -5.42 -10.66
C PHE A 101 -5.28 -5.95 -12.10
N THR A 102 -4.18 -6.59 -12.45
CA THR A 102 -4.06 -7.51 -13.57
C THR A 102 -3.80 -8.93 -13.03
N TYR A 103 -3.47 -9.89 -13.88
CA TYR A 103 -3.21 -11.27 -13.46
C TYR A 103 -2.06 -11.39 -12.44
N ASN A 104 -0.96 -10.66 -12.65
CA ASN A 104 0.26 -10.76 -11.84
C ASN A 104 0.84 -9.40 -11.43
N SER A 105 0.10 -8.32 -11.62
CA SER A 105 0.55 -6.96 -11.29
C SER A 105 -0.56 -6.07 -10.77
N TYR A 106 -0.19 -5.06 -10.00
CA TYR A 106 -1.03 -3.92 -9.65
C TYR A 106 -0.57 -2.67 -10.42
N ILE A 107 -1.49 -2.02 -11.14
CA ILE A 107 -1.24 -0.79 -11.88
C ILE A 107 -1.50 0.37 -10.92
N ALA A 108 -0.43 1.03 -10.45
CA ALA A 108 -0.50 2.17 -9.56
C ALA A 108 -0.65 3.48 -10.35
N LYS A 109 -1.53 4.36 -9.87
CA LYS A 109 -1.73 5.70 -10.43
C LYS A 109 -0.50 6.59 -10.26
N PRO A 110 -0.37 7.68 -11.03
CA PRO A 110 0.65 8.69 -10.80
C PRO A 110 0.58 9.24 -9.37
N PHE A 111 1.73 9.54 -8.76
CA PHE A 111 1.82 10.15 -7.43
C PHE A 111 0.93 9.48 -6.36
N SER A 112 0.93 8.14 -6.36
CA SER A 112 0.03 7.35 -5.53
C SER A 112 0.77 6.45 -4.55
N PHE A 113 0.08 6.16 -3.45
CA PHE A 113 0.47 5.15 -2.47
C PHE A 113 -0.69 4.19 -2.26
N THR A 114 -0.42 2.90 -2.35
CA THR A 114 -1.40 1.85 -2.12
C THR A 114 -0.83 0.77 -1.19
N VAL A 115 -1.67 0.29 -0.29
CA VAL A 115 -1.44 -0.92 0.50
C VAL A 115 -2.41 -1.99 0.04
N LEU A 116 -1.86 -3.12 -0.38
CA LEU A 116 -2.57 -4.33 -0.75
C LEU A 116 -2.46 -5.34 0.40
N ILE A 117 -3.49 -6.15 0.60
CA ILE A 117 -3.49 -7.21 1.59
C ILE A 117 -4.07 -8.50 1.01
N ASP A 118 -3.42 -9.62 1.28
CA ASP A 118 -3.90 -10.97 1.03
C ASP A 118 -4.02 -11.69 2.38
N ARG A 119 -5.22 -12.20 2.69
CA ARG A 119 -5.52 -12.88 3.97
C ARG A 119 -5.88 -14.34 3.69
N PHE A 120 -5.19 -15.27 4.34
CA PHE A 120 -5.29 -16.71 4.09
C PHE A 120 -5.18 -17.57 5.36
#